data_AF-A0A2E9J4P1-F1
#
_entry.id   AF-A0A2E9J4P1-F1
#
_cell.length_a   1.000
_cell.length_b   1.000
_cell.length_c   1.000
_cell.angle_alpha   90.00
_cell.angle_beta   90.00
_cell.angle_gamma   90.00
#
_symmetry.space_group_name_H-M   'P 1'
#
loop_
_entity.id
_entity.type
_entity.pdbx_description
1 polymer ?
#
loop_
_entity_poly.entity_id
_entity_poly.type
_entity_poly.pdbx_seq_one_letter_code
_entity_poly.pdbx_strand_id
1 'polypeptide(L)'
;MQSRNEYLEALGIPDFLYSKVGSVHKISAALSCLVIELNPKDSFCVAGKTRDLLVKMLASIELDLNDVHLASIKKSNLDAIVNANPAQVVLVMDSTFKSDKPTFFSTYHPRDIIKDSNLKRETWEILKKVKQCLK
;
A
#
# COMPACT_ATOMS: atom_id res chain seq x y z
N MET A 1 -43.54 11.06 -17.56
CA MET A 1 -42.80 10.21 -16.60
C MET A 1 -41.98 11.17 -15.76
N GLN A 2 -42.29 11.26 -14.46
CA GLN A 2 -41.57 12.15 -13.54
C GLN A 2 -40.17 11.56 -13.31
N SER A 3 -39.12 12.38 -13.44
CA SER A 3 -37.77 11.91 -13.17
C SER A 3 -37.61 11.64 -11.67
N ARG A 4 -36.74 10.69 -11.30
CA ARG A 4 -36.47 10.33 -9.90
C ARG A 4 -36.10 11.56 -9.06
N ASN A 5 -35.38 12.51 -9.65
CA ASN A 5 -34.90 13.70 -8.95
C ASN A 5 -36.06 14.66 -8.63
N GLU A 6 -36.97 14.90 -9.59
CA GLU A 6 -38.16 15.74 -9.37
C GLU A 6 -39.06 15.17 -8.27
N TYR A 7 -39.16 13.84 -8.17
CA TYR A 7 -39.89 13.19 -7.09
C TYR A 7 -39.23 13.42 -5.72
N LEU A 8 -37.90 13.38 -5.64
CA LEU A 8 -37.16 13.61 -4.40
C LEU A 8 -37.24 15.08 -3.96
N GLU A 9 -37.21 16.03 -4.91
CA GLU A 9 -37.46 17.44 -4.63
C GLU A 9 -38.86 17.69 -4.09
N ALA A 10 -39.89 17.07 -4.68
CA ALA A 10 -41.27 17.20 -4.20
C ALA A 10 -41.47 16.67 -2.77
N LEU A 11 -40.63 15.73 -2.32
CA LEU A 11 -40.60 15.22 -0.95
C LEU A 11 -39.79 16.12 0.01
N GLY A 12 -39.28 17.25 -0.45
CA GLY A 12 -38.47 18.17 0.35
C GLY A 12 -37.07 17.63 0.67
N ILE A 13 -36.60 16.63 -0.08
CA ILE A 13 -35.25 16.11 0.10
C ILE A 13 -34.27 17.10 -0.55
N PRO A 14 -33.25 17.58 0.17
CA PRO A 14 -32.23 18.46 -0.39
C PRO A 14 -31.45 17.78 -1.52
N ASP A 15 -31.17 18.54 -2.59
CA ASP A 15 -30.55 18.02 -3.81
C ASP A 15 -29.22 17.31 -3.57
N PHE A 16 -28.38 17.82 -2.67
CA PHE A 16 -27.07 17.24 -2.36
C PHE A 16 -27.11 15.78 -1.85
N LEU A 17 -28.25 15.29 -1.35
CA LEU A 17 -28.38 13.91 -0.87
C LEU A 17 -28.56 12.88 -2.01
N TYR A 18 -29.01 13.31 -3.17
CA TYR A 18 -29.31 12.43 -4.30
C TYR A 18 -28.81 12.91 -5.65
N SER A 19 -28.38 14.17 -5.74
CA SER A 19 -27.49 14.61 -6.79
C SER A 19 -26.28 13.72 -6.66
N LYS A 20 -26.04 12.93 -7.71
CA LYS A 20 -24.79 12.19 -7.84
C LYS A 20 -23.73 13.28 -7.73
N VAL A 21 -23.09 13.38 -6.57
CA VAL A 21 -21.85 14.13 -6.41
C VAL A 21 -21.02 13.63 -7.58
N GLY A 22 -20.87 14.47 -8.60
CA GLY A 22 -20.10 14.13 -9.77
C GLY A 22 -18.83 13.59 -9.20
N SER A 23 -18.52 12.32 -9.50
CA SER A 23 -17.31 11.67 -9.03
C SER A 23 -16.19 12.57 -9.52
N VAL A 24 -15.79 13.51 -8.67
CA VAL A 24 -14.50 14.12 -8.70
C VAL A 24 -13.66 12.88 -8.56
N HIS A 25 -13.19 12.36 -9.70
CA HIS A 25 -11.98 11.59 -9.73
C HIS A 25 -10.99 12.54 -9.04
N LYS A 26 -10.92 12.45 -7.70
CA LYS A 26 -9.66 12.62 -7.01
C LYS A 26 -8.77 11.73 -7.85
N ILE A 27 -7.95 12.36 -8.67
CA ILE A 27 -6.71 11.77 -9.12
C ILE A 27 -6.14 11.29 -7.79
N SER A 28 -6.34 10.00 -7.50
CA SER A 28 -5.95 9.40 -6.24
C SER A 28 -4.50 9.80 -6.11
N ALA A 29 -4.18 10.61 -5.10
CA ALA A 29 -2.79 10.97 -4.86
C ALA A 29 -2.01 9.66 -4.90
N ALA A 30 -0.97 9.60 -5.74
CA ALA A 30 -0.19 8.38 -5.88
C ALA A 30 0.23 7.93 -4.48
N LEU A 31 0.02 6.66 -4.18
CA LEU A 31 0.39 6.10 -2.88
C LEU A 31 1.86 6.44 -2.61
N SER A 32 2.20 6.81 -1.37
CA SER A 32 3.60 7.04 -1.02
C SER A 32 4.38 5.74 -1.19
N CYS A 33 3.84 4.61 -0.71
CA CYS A 33 4.49 3.32 -0.85
C CYS A 33 3.50 2.17 -1.10
N LEU A 34 3.88 1.24 -1.98
CA LEU A 34 3.22 -0.04 -2.16
C LEU A 34 4.12 -1.14 -1.58
N VAL A 35 3.68 -1.81 -0.52
CA VAL A 35 4.44 -2.88 0.14
C VAL A 35 3.86 -4.24 -0.22
N ILE A 36 4.70 -5.11 -0.77
CA ILE A 36 4.28 -6.38 -1.36
C ILE A 36 5.00 -7.55 -0.70
N GLU A 37 4.26 -8.57 -0.27
CA GLU A 37 4.82 -9.90 -0.01
C GLU A 37 4.47 -10.86 -1.15
N LEU A 38 5.44 -11.70 -1.52
CA LEU A 38 5.28 -12.69 -2.59
C LEU A 38 4.88 -14.09 -2.07
N ASN A 39 4.85 -14.27 -0.74
CA ASN A 39 4.51 -15.53 -0.09
C ASN A 39 3.65 -15.28 1.14
N PRO A 40 2.42 -15.83 1.19
CA PRO A 40 1.44 -15.54 2.25
C PRO A 40 1.71 -16.26 3.59
N LYS A 41 2.75 -17.10 3.70
CA LYS A 41 3.04 -17.80 4.98
C LYS A 41 3.43 -16.79 6.07
N ASP A 42 2.70 -16.74 7.18
CA ASP A 42 2.90 -15.71 8.23
C ASP A 42 2.81 -14.28 7.68
N SER A 43 1.83 -14.04 6.79
CA SER A 43 1.56 -12.78 6.10
C SER A 43 1.49 -11.57 7.04
N PHE A 44 2.02 -10.42 6.61
CA PHE A 44 1.79 -9.13 7.28
C PHE A 44 0.47 -8.46 6.90
N CYS A 45 -0.28 -8.98 5.92
CA CYS A 45 -1.59 -8.44 5.57
C CYS A 45 -2.64 -8.78 6.64
N VAL A 46 -2.41 -9.82 7.44
CA VAL A 46 -3.24 -10.18 8.60
C VAL A 46 -2.67 -9.60 9.90
N ALA A 47 -3.53 -9.41 10.90
CA ALA A 47 -3.08 -8.97 12.22
C ALA A 47 -2.15 -10.02 12.87
N GLY A 48 -1.08 -9.57 13.51
CA GLY A 48 -0.12 -10.43 14.20
C GLY A 48 1.29 -9.84 14.25
N LYS A 49 2.23 -10.59 14.85
CA LYS A 49 3.61 -10.14 15.11
C LYS A 49 4.35 -9.68 13.86
N THR A 50 4.12 -10.34 12.72
CA THR A 50 4.68 -9.95 11.42
C THR A 50 4.22 -8.54 11.02
N ARG A 51 2.92 -8.27 11.12
CA ARG A 51 2.34 -6.96 10.82
C ARG A 51 2.81 -5.90 11.82
N ASP A 52 2.87 -6.23 13.11
CA ASP A 52 3.36 -5.30 14.14
C ASP A 52 4.80 -4.85 13.87
N LEU A 53 5.66 -5.78 13.42
CA LEU A 53 7.02 -5.43 13.03
C LEU A 53 7.04 -4.58 11.76
N LEU A 54 6.22 -4.90 10.76
CA LEU A 54 6.10 -4.08 9.55
C LEU A 54 5.71 -2.64 9.88
N VAL A 55 4.72 -2.45 10.75
CA VAL A 55 4.28 -1.11 11.19
C VAL A 55 5.43 -0.35 11.84
N LYS A 56 6.22 -1.00 12.70
CA LYS A 56 7.41 -0.39 13.31
C LYS A 56 8.49 -0.04 12.28
N MET A 57 8.68 -0.88 11.27
CA MET A 57 9.61 -0.64 10.16
C MET A 57 9.19 0.60 9.34
N LEU A 58 7.91 0.69 8.98
CA LEU A 58 7.39 1.84 8.23
C LEU A 58 7.43 3.13 9.07
N ALA A 59 7.02 3.06 10.34
CA ALA A 59 7.08 4.20 11.25
C ALA A 59 8.52 4.74 11.44
N SER A 60 9.53 3.87 11.42
CA SER A 60 10.95 4.28 11.53
C SER A 60 11.44 5.13 10.36
N ILE A 61 10.71 5.10 9.23
CA ILE A 61 10.96 5.95 8.07
C ILE A 61 9.85 7.00 7.86
N GLU A 62 9.07 7.29 8.90
CA GLU A 62 8.01 8.30 8.89
C GLU A 62 6.87 7.97 7.90
N LEU A 63 6.68 6.69 7.57
CA LEU A 63 5.52 6.21 6.82
C LEU A 63 4.43 5.72 7.77
N ASP A 64 3.22 6.26 7.61
CA ASP A 64 2.02 5.77 8.26
C ASP A 64 1.32 4.70 7.42
N LEU A 65 0.61 3.78 8.06
CA LEU A 65 -0.15 2.74 7.35
C LEU A 65 -1.26 3.30 6.44
N ASN A 66 -1.77 4.52 6.70
CA ASN A 66 -2.79 5.15 5.87
C ASN A 66 -2.23 5.61 4.50
N ASP A 67 -0.93 5.87 4.42
CA ASP A 67 -0.25 6.32 3.19
C ASP A 67 0.38 5.16 2.40
N VAL A 68 0.16 3.92 2.87
CA VAL A 68 0.78 2.72 2.34
C VAL A 68 -0.28 1.69 1.98
N HIS A 69 -0.15 1.09 0.80
CA HIS A 69 -0.96 -0.07 0.43
C HIS A 69 -0.18 -1.37 0.66
N LEU A 70 -0.79 -2.32 1.38
CA LEU A 70 -0.22 -3.64 1.66
C LEU A 70 -0.85 -4.68 0.74
N ALA A 71 -0.04 -5.47 0.04
CA ALA A 71 -0.51 -6.52 -0.85
C ALA A 71 0.21 -7.85 -0.62
N SER A 72 -0.56 -8.93 -0.55
CA SER A 72 -0.06 -10.30 -0.60
C SER A 72 -0.45 -10.93 -1.92
N ILE A 73 0.54 -11.24 -2.76
CA ILE A 73 0.31 -11.72 -4.12
C ILE A 73 1.27 -12.83 -4.51
N LYS A 74 0.93 -13.55 -5.58
CA LYS A 74 1.92 -14.38 -6.29
C LYS A 74 2.78 -13.51 -7.20
N LYS A 75 4.03 -13.89 -7.41
CA LYS A 75 4.98 -13.19 -8.30
C LYS A 75 4.43 -12.93 -9.71
N SER A 76 3.60 -13.83 -10.24
CA SER A 76 2.94 -13.67 -11.55
C SER A 76 2.00 -12.45 -11.64
N ASN A 77 1.53 -11.92 -10.50
CA ASN A 77 0.54 -10.84 -10.45
C ASN A 77 1.19 -9.48 -10.14
N LEU A 78 2.53 -9.42 -10.11
CA LEU A 78 3.27 -8.22 -9.69
C LEU A 78 3.01 -7.03 -10.60
N ASP A 79 3.10 -7.21 -11.93
CA ASP A 79 2.85 -6.10 -12.86
C ASP A 79 1.40 -5.62 -12.79
N ALA A 80 0.44 -6.55 -12.60
CA ALA A 80 -0.96 -6.19 -12.45
C ALA A 80 -1.22 -5.35 -11.20
N ILE A 81 -0.64 -5.71 -10.05
CA ILE A 81 -0.86 -4.96 -8.79
C ILE A 81 -0.21 -3.58 -8.83
N VAL A 82 0.99 -3.47 -9.43
CA VAL A 82 1.73 -2.21 -9.56
C VAL A 82 1.02 -1.25 -10.50
N ASN A 83 0.50 -1.76 -11.63
CA ASN A 83 -0.27 -0.93 -12.57
C ASN A 83 -1.62 -0.48 -11.98
N ALA A 84 -2.26 -1.32 -11.17
CA ALA A 84 -3.52 -0.98 -10.48
C ALA A 84 -3.32 -0.01 -9.30
N ASN A 85 -2.12 0.03 -8.72
CA ASN A 85 -1.80 0.81 -7.53
C ASN A 85 -0.52 1.63 -7.78
N PRO A 86 -0.59 2.69 -8.60
CA PRO A 86 0.57 3.55 -8.84
C PRO A 86 1.05 4.15 -7.52
N ALA A 87 2.33 3.93 -7.22
CA ALA A 87 2.99 4.38 -6.01
C ALA A 87 4.35 5.02 -6.35
N GLN A 88 4.81 5.95 -5.52
CA GLN A 88 6.14 6.54 -5.67
C GLN A 88 7.24 5.49 -5.49
N VAL A 89 7.06 4.60 -4.51
CA VAL A 89 8.00 3.52 -4.21
C VAL A 89 7.27 2.18 -4.08
N VAL A 90 7.87 1.11 -4.58
CA VAL A 90 7.42 -0.27 -4.41
C VAL A 90 8.44 -1.03 -3.56
N LEU A 91 8.01 -1.50 -2.38
CA LEU A 91 8.83 -2.26 -1.46
C LEU A 91 8.39 -3.73 -1.45
N VAL A 92 9.22 -4.60 -2.00
CA VAL A 92 8.98 -6.05 -2.07
C VAL A 92 9.68 -6.74 -0.91
N MET A 93 8.90 -7.35 -0.03
CA MET A 93 9.34 -8.11 1.15
C MET A 93 9.73 -9.54 0.78
N ASP A 94 10.64 -9.66 -0.17
CA ASP A 94 11.28 -10.91 -0.61
C ASP A 94 12.74 -10.59 -0.98
N SER A 95 13.70 -11.11 -0.20
CA SER A 95 15.13 -10.83 -0.40
C SER A 95 15.69 -11.43 -1.70
N THR A 96 14.99 -12.40 -2.30
CA THR A 96 15.39 -12.99 -3.59
C THR A 96 14.89 -12.17 -4.78
N PHE A 97 14.00 -11.21 -4.54
CA PHE A 97 13.48 -10.33 -5.58
C PHE A 97 14.56 -9.35 -6.06
N LYS A 98 14.71 -9.27 -7.38
CA LYS A 98 15.59 -8.31 -8.06
C LYS A 98 14.76 -7.55 -9.07
N SER A 99 14.97 -6.25 -9.14
CA SER A 99 14.38 -5.38 -10.15
C SER A 99 15.40 -4.34 -10.57
N ASP A 100 15.42 -4.01 -11.85
CA ASP A 100 16.23 -2.95 -12.41
C ASP A 100 15.54 -1.56 -12.30
N LYS A 101 14.30 -1.53 -11.81
CA LYS A 101 13.54 -0.29 -11.65
C LYS A 101 14.02 0.47 -10.40
N PRO A 102 14.39 1.76 -10.49
CA PRO A 102 14.93 2.52 -9.37
C PRO A 102 13.92 2.77 -8.24
N THR A 103 12.63 2.63 -8.52
CA THR A 103 11.55 2.76 -7.54
C THR A 103 11.22 1.45 -6.82
N PHE A 104 11.87 0.34 -7.20
CA PHE A 104 11.67 -0.97 -6.58
C PHE A 104 12.80 -1.26 -5.60
N PHE A 105 12.41 -1.60 -4.37
CA PHE A 105 13.33 -2.05 -3.33
C PHE A 105 12.93 -3.44 -2.89
N SER A 106 13.92 -4.31 -2.67
CA SER A 106 13.72 -5.61 -2.02
C SER A 106 14.33 -5.63 -0.63
N THR A 107 13.65 -6.29 0.30
CA THR A 107 14.15 -6.48 1.65
C THR A 107 13.63 -7.78 2.27
N TYR A 108 14.12 -8.12 3.46
CA TYR A 108 13.70 -9.31 4.17
C TYR A 108 12.26 -9.18 4.66
N HIS A 109 11.52 -10.28 4.59
CA HIS A 109 10.18 -10.31 5.13
C HIS A 109 10.22 -10.16 6.66
N PRO A 110 9.27 -9.44 7.29
CA PRO A 110 9.28 -9.26 8.75
C PRO A 110 9.28 -10.60 9.51
N ARG A 111 8.65 -11.64 8.96
CA ARG A 111 8.69 -13.01 9.51
C ARG A 111 10.11 -13.58 9.67
N ASP A 112 10.99 -13.25 8.73
CA ASP A 112 12.37 -13.75 8.71
C ASP A 112 13.22 -12.92 9.66
N ILE A 113 12.97 -11.62 9.75
CA ILE A 113 13.62 -10.71 10.72
C ILE A 113 13.27 -11.07 12.17
N ILE A 114 12.05 -11.56 12.43
CA ILE A 114 11.66 -12.05 13.76
C ILE A 114 12.46 -13.30 14.14
N LYS A 115 12.78 -14.17 13.17
CA LYS A 115 13.55 -15.39 13.38
C LYS A 115 15.05 -15.14 13.50
N ASP A 116 15.57 -14.21 12.72
CA ASP A 116 16.99 -13.84 12.71
C ASP A 116 17.16 -12.33 12.82
N SER A 117 17.62 -11.88 13.99
CA SER A 117 17.84 -10.47 14.28
C SER A 117 18.98 -9.84 13.49
N ASN A 118 19.87 -10.64 12.90
CA ASN A 118 21.00 -10.11 12.11
C ASN A 118 20.51 -9.41 10.83
N LEU A 119 19.34 -9.82 10.31
CA LEU A 119 18.71 -9.25 9.12
C LEU A 119 18.23 -7.81 9.31
N LYS A 120 18.12 -7.33 10.56
CA LYS A 120 17.65 -5.97 10.87
C LYS A 120 18.54 -4.89 10.26
N ARG A 121 19.86 -5.09 10.26
CA ARG A 121 20.80 -4.08 9.76
C ARG A 121 20.64 -3.90 8.25
N GLU A 122 20.65 -4.99 7.50
CA GLU A 122 20.44 -4.95 6.04
C GLU A 122 19.06 -4.37 5.69
N THR A 123 18.03 -4.78 6.42
CA THR A 123 16.67 -4.24 6.26
C THR A 123 16.65 -2.72 6.47
N TRP A 124 17.31 -2.23 7.52
CA TRP A 124 17.38 -0.81 7.83
C TRP A 124 18.09 0.00 6.75
N GLU A 125 19.17 -0.52 6.16
CA GLU A 125 19.86 0.14 5.04
C GLU A 125 18.92 0.32 3.83
N ILE A 126 18.05 -0.67 3.55
CA ILE A 126 17.05 -0.55 2.49
C ILE A 126 15.97 0.47 2.85
N LEU A 127 15.43 0.43 4.07
CA LEU A 127 14.42 1.38 4.52
C LEU A 127 14.93 2.84 4.44
N LYS A 128 16.21 3.09 4.75
CA LYS A 128 16.81 4.42 4.57
C LYS A 128 16.79 4.88 3.11
N LYS A 129 17.02 3.98 2.14
CA LYS A 129 16.94 4.30 0.71
C LYS A 129 15.50 4.59 0.29
N VAL A 130 14.55 3.78 0.75
CA VAL A 130 13.11 4.02 0.57
C VAL A 130 12.74 5.42 1.07
N LYS A 131 13.17 5.78 2.28
CA LYS A 131 12.95 7.11 2.87
C LYS A 131 13.50 8.24 2.01
N GLN A 132 14.66 8.06 1.39
CA GLN A 132 15.25 9.08 0.51
C GLN A 132 14.44 9.30 -0.77
N CYS A 133 13.76 8.26 -1.27
CA CYS A 133 12.91 8.35 -2.47
C CYS A 133 11.52 8.95 -2.20
N LEU A 134 11.11 9.06 -0.94
CA LEU A 134 9.82 9.61 -0.52
C LEU A 134 9.88 11.10 -0.15
N LYS A 135 11.07 11.71 -0.25
CA LYS A 135 11.33 13.12 0.08
C LYS A 135 11.24 14.02 -1.14
#